data_AF-A0A951L3W8-F1
#
_entry.id   AF-A0A951L3W8-F1
#
_cell.length_a   1.000
_cell.length_b   1.000
_cell.length_c   1.000
_cell.angle_alpha   90.00
_cell.angle_beta   90.00
_cell.angle_gamma   90.00
#
_symmetry.space_group_name_H-M   'P 1'
#
loop_
_entity.id
_entity.type
_entity.pdbx_description
1 polymer ?
#
loop_
_entity_poly.entity_id
_entity_poly.type
_entity_poly.pdbx_seq_one_letter_code
_entity_poly.pdbx_strand_id
1 'polypeptide(L)'
;MKLAALLVCVTGAALVGCAYLPTAGPTAGEVIERGVEDNQTRYDVVDVNSRVVATLLAQPPESFRTRFGRYGKPEAPKIGIGDTLSVSIWEAAGGGLFGTSPTDHVSAGSRSV
;
A
#
# COMPACT_ATOMS: atom_id res chain seq x y z
N MET A 1 48.72 -39.26 -0.39
CA MET A 1 48.18 -38.81 -1.69
C MET A 1 46.65 -38.86 -1.74
N LYS A 2 46.00 -39.97 -1.38
CA LYS A 2 44.51 -40.10 -1.40
C LYS A 2 43.77 -39.14 -0.45
N LEU A 3 44.29 -38.94 0.77
CA LEU A 3 43.72 -38.01 1.77
C LEU A 3 43.81 -36.54 1.36
N ALA A 4 44.92 -36.14 0.74
CA ALA A 4 45.10 -34.77 0.25
C ALA A 4 44.13 -34.45 -0.89
N ALA A 5 43.91 -35.40 -1.81
CA ALA A 5 42.92 -35.24 -2.89
C ALA A 5 41.49 -35.12 -2.34
N LEU A 6 41.13 -35.91 -1.32
CA LEU A 6 39.82 -35.83 -0.68
C LEU A 6 39.59 -34.47 0.00
N LEU A 7 40.60 -33.95 0.68
CA LEU A 7 40.53 -32.66 1.38
C LEU A 7 40.39 -31.49 0.40
N VAL A 8 41.05 -31.55 -0.76
CA VAL A 8 40.91 -30.59 -1.86
C VAL A 8 39.51 -30.63 -2.50
N CYS A 9 38.92 -31.82 -2.68
CA CYS A 9 37.57 -31.93 -3.21
C CYS A 9 36.51 -31.38 -2.24
N VAL A 10 36.66 -31.64 -0.94
CA VAL A 10 35.73 -31.15 0.09
C VAL A 10 35.77 -29.63 0.19
N THR A 11 36.96 -29.02 0.17
CA THR A 11 37.08 -27.56 0.17
C THR A 11 36.53 -26.95 -1.11
N GLY A 12 36.78 -27.54 -2.28
CA GLY A 12 36.20 -27.09 -3.55
C GLY A 12 34.66 -27.09 -3.54
N ALA A 13 34.04 -28.14 -3.00
CA ALA A 13 32.58 -28.24 -2.89
C ALA A 13 31.98 -27.19 -1.94
N ALA A 14 32.69 -26.83 -0.87
CA ALA A 14 32.23 -25.80 0.08
C ALA A 14 32.22 -24.38 -0.55
N LEU A 15 33.10 -24.09 -1.50
CA LEU A 15 33.14 -22.78 -2.18
C LEU A 15 32.00 -22.57 -3.20
N VAL A 16 31.40 -23.65 -3.72
CA VAL A 16 30.29 -23.56 -4.70
C VAL A 16 28.98 -23.12 -4.04
N GLY A 17 28.85 -23.25 -2.71
CA GLY A 17 27.63 -22.85 -1.98
C GLY A 17 27.26 -21.37 -2.17
N CYS A 18 28.24 -20.48 -2.32
CA CYS A 18 28.01 -19.05 -2.51
C CYS A 18 27.42 -18.69 -3.88
N ALA A 19 27.59 -19.55 -4.89
CA ALA A 19 27.05 -19.34 -6.24
C ALA A 19 25.65 -19.94 -6.44
N TYR A 20 25.19 -20.79 -5.50
CA TYR A 20 23.90 -21.50 -5.58
C TYR A 20 22.82 -20.91 -4.67
N LEU A 21 23.17 -19.92 -3.84
CA LEU A 21 22.17 -19.14 -3.13
C LEU A 21 21.33 -18.36 -4.17
N PRO A 22 19.99 -18.43 -4.11
CA PRO A 22 19.16 -17.62 -4.99
C PRO A 22 19.51 -16.15 -4.77
N THR A 23 20.00 -15.50 -5.81
CA THR A 23 20.20 -14.05 -5.81
C THR A 23 18.85 -13.40 -5.53
N ALA A 24 18.79 -12.56 -4.49
CA ALA A 24 17.59 -11.79 -4.17
C ALA A 24 17.50 -10.59 -5.12
N GLY A 25 17.11 -10.86 -6.37
CA GLY A 25 16.85 -9.83 -7.37
C GLY A 25 17.77 -9.89 -8.59
N PRO A 26 17.49 -9.01 -9.58
CA PRO A 26 18.27 -8.89 -10.79
C PRO A 26 19.67 -8.36 -10.50
N THR A 27 20.63 -8.78 -11.31
CA THR A 27 21.98 -8.24 -11.30
C THR A 27 22.00 -6.80 -11.80
N ALA A 28 23.06 -6.05 -11.47
CA ALA A 28 23.22 -4.68 -11.94
C ALA A 28 23.18 -4.58 -13.48
N GLY A 29 23.75 -5.56 -14.19
CA GLY A 29 23.71 -5.64 -15.65
C GLY A 29 22.28 -5.80 -16.18
N GLU A 30 21.50 -6.70 -15.59
CA GLU A 30 20.09 -6.89 -15.97
C GLU A 30 19.23 -5.66 -15.72
N VAL A 31 19.52 -4.87 -14.68
CA VAL A 31 18.82 -3.59 -14.43
C VAL A 31 19.16 -2.55 -15.50
N ILE A 32 20.42 -2.49 -15.92
CA ILE A 32 20.84 -1.56 -16.99
C ILE A 32 20.23 -1.97 -18.33
N GLU A 33 20.27 -3.26 -18.67
CA GLU A 33 19.73 -3.80 -19.92
C GLU A 33 18.21 -3.62 -20.03
N ARG A 34 17.48 -3.80 -18.92
CA ARG A 34 16.01 -3.68 -18.90
C ARG A 34 15.50 -2.25 -18.73
N GLY A 35 16.37 -1.25 -18.77
CA GLY A 35 15.96 0.16 -18.75
C GLY A 35 15.22 0.58 -20.04
N VAL A 36 15.55 -0.07 -21.16
CA VAL A 36 14.89 0.12 -22.46
C VAL A 36 14.36 -1.22 -22.96
N GLU A 37 13.06 -1.31 -23.14
CA GLU A 37 12.38 -2.49 -23.67
C GLU A 37 11.39 -2.02 -24.74
N ASP A 38 11.26 -2.75 -25.85
CA ASP A 38 10.36 -2.39 -26.97
C ASP A 38 10.52 -0.95 -27.49
N ASN A 39 11.75 -0.44 -27.47
CA ASN A 39 12.09 0.92 -27.88
C ASN A 39 11.38 2.01 -27.03
N GLN A 40 10.98 1.65 -25.80
CA GLN A 40 10.42 2.56 -24.79
C GLN A 40 11.35 2.60 -23.57
N THR A 41 11.67 3.80 -23.11
CA THR A 41 12.40 3.99 -21.85
C THR A 41 11.45 3.72 -20.68
N ARG A 42 11.69 2.65 -19.94
CA ARG A 42 10.88 2.28 -18.76
C ARG A 42 11.33 3.04 -17.52
N TYR A 43 12.64 3.22 -17.37
CA TYR A 43 13.27 3.98 -16.28
C TYR A 43 14.70 4.37 -16.68
N ASP A 44 15.18 5.46 -16.09
CA ASP A 44 16.57 5.89 -16.24
C ASP A 44 17.44 5.35 -15.10
N VAL A 45 18.62 4.86 -15.46
CA VAL A 45 19.68 4.50 -14.50
C VAL A 45 20.67 5.66 -14.47
N VAL A 46 20.82 6.30 -13.31
CA VAL A 46 21.66 7.48 -13.14
C VAL A 46 22.74 7.21 -12.10
N ASP A 47 23.99 7.44 -12.49
CA ASP A 47 25.13 7.37 -11.56
C ASP A 47 25.07 8.51 -10.54
N VAL A 48 25.02 8.14 -9.26
CA VAL A 48 24.95 9.09 -8.17
C VAL A 48 26.31 9.75 -7.96
N ASN A 49 26.40 11.04 -8.28
CA ASN A 49 27.58 11.86 -8.08
C ASN A 49 27.23 13.22 -7.44
N SER A 50 28.25 14.02 -7.13
CA SER A 50 28.05 15.33 -6.48
C SER A 50 27.16 16.28 -7.26
N ARG A 51 27.16 16.20 -8.61
CA ARG A 51 26.27 17.00 -9.46
C ARG A 51 24.83 16.55 -9.28
N VAL A 52 24.55 15.25 -9.29
CA VAL A 52 23.19 14.71 -9.06
C VAL A 52 22.66 15.16 -7.71
N VAL A 53 23.47 15.05 -6.65
CA VAL A 53 23.10 15.50 -5.31
C VAL A 53 22.82 17.00 -5.28
N ALA A 54 23.70 17.82 -5.87
CA ALA A 54 23.51 19.27 -5.93
C ALA A 54 22.22 19.65 -6.69
N THR A 55 21.93 18.97 -7.81
CA THR A 55 20.70 19.17 -8.57
C THR A 55 19.46 18.82 -7.76
N LEU A 56 19.46 17.68 -7.05
CA LEU A 56 18.33 17.27 -6.20
C LEU A 56 18.10 18.23 -5.04
N LEU A 57 19.18 18.76 -4.42
CA LEU A 57 19.08 19.75 -3.34
C LEU A 57 18.61 21.13 -3.82
N ALA A 58 18.87 21.48 -5.08
CA ALA A 58 18.38 22.71 -5.68
C ALA A 58 16.87 22.67 -5.98
N GLN A 59 16.25 21.48 -5.98
CA GLN A 59 14.83 21.35 -6.21
C GLN A 59 14.04 21.85 -4.98
N PRO A 60 13.17 22.87 -5.13
CA PRO A 60 12.39 23.36 -4.01
C PRO A 60 11.43 22.27 -3.52
N PRO A 61 11.20 22.16 -2.20
CA PRO A 61 10.22 21.22 -1.67
C PRO A 61 8.85 21.54 -2.26
N GLU A 62 8.12 20.49 -2.63
CA GLU A 62 6.76 20.62 -3.12
C GLU A 62 5.91 21.36 -2.07
N SER A 63 5.25 22.45 -2.48
CA SER A 63 4.43 23.22 -1.53
C SER A 63 3.23 22.39 -1.05
N PHE A 64 2.78 22.62 0.18
CA PHE A 64 1.56 21.98 0.70
C PHE A 64 0.36 22.18 -0.23
N ARG A 65 0.24 23.38 -0.82
CA ARG A 65 -0.80 23.71 -1.81
C ARG A 65 -0.63 22.93 -3.12
N THR A 66 0.59 22.66 -3.57
CA THR A 66 0.81 21.84 -4.78
C THR A 66 0.44 20.39 -4.50
N ARG A 67 0.95 19.84 -3.38
CA ARG A 67 0.79 18.44 -3.02
C ARG A 67 -0.65 18.07 -2.71
N PHE A 68 -1.37 18.97 -2.04
CA PHE A 68 -2.71 18.68 -1.59
C PHE A 68 -3.79 19.58 -2.19
N GLY A 69 -3.47 20.78 -2.68
CA GLY A 69 -4.46 21.75 -3.18
C GLY A 69 -5.29 21.30 -4.38
N ARG A 70 -4.93 20.19 -5.03
CA ARG A 70 -5.81 19.47 -5.95
C ARG A 70 -6.82 18.65 -5.15
N TYR A 71 -7.79 19.33 -4.55
CA TYR A 71 -8.91 18.71 -3.88
C TYR A 71 -10.15 18.73 -4.78
N GLY A 72 -10.67 17.56 -5.11
CA GLY A 72 -12.08 17.37 -5.45
C GLY A 72 -12.87 17.01 -4.19
N LYS A 73 -14.20 16.95 -4.28
CA LYS A 73 -15.01 16.31 -3.23
C LYS A 73 -14.48 14.88 -3.06
N PRO A 74 -14.09 14.45 -1.84
CA PRO A 74 -13.73 13.06 -1.59
C PRO A 74 -14.83 12.14 -2.12
N GLU A 75 -14.45 10.94 -2.58
CA GLU A 75 -15.46 9.94 -2.92
C GLU A 75 -16.41 9.73 -1.74
N ALA A 76 -17.69 9.49 -2.04
CA ALA A 76 -18.63 9.18 -0.99
C ALA A 76 -18.14 7.94 -0.21
N PRO A 77 -18.13 7.98 1.13
CA PRO A 77 -17.72 6.84 1.93
C PRO A 77 -18.58 5.62 1.57
N LYS A 78 -17.94 4.46 1.41
CA LYS A 78 -18.59 3.18 1.10
C LYS A 78 -18.60 2.32 2.37
N ILE A 79 -19.71 1.62 2.59
CA ILE A 79 -19.85 0.67 3.70
C ILE A 79 -19.03 -0.59 3.39
N GLY A 80 -18.22 -1.03 4.35
CA GLY A 80 -17.34 -2.20 4.24
C GLY A 80 -17.82 -3.41 5.05
N ILE A 81 -17.15 -4.55 4.83
CA ILE A 81 -17.39 -5.78 5.62
C ILE A 81 -16.87 -5.56 7.05
N GLY A 82 -17.72 -5.77 8.04
CA GLY A 82 -17.40 -5.57 9.45
C GLY A 82 -17.88 -4.23 10.02
N ASP A 83 -18.43 -3.34 9.19
CA ASP A 83 -19.05 -2.11 9.66
C ASP A 83 -20.33 -2.41 10.44
N THR A 84 -20.53 -1.72 11.55
CA THR A 84 -21.80 -1.70 12.28
C THR A 84 -22.55 -0.43 11.92
N LEU A 85 -23.76 -0.57 11.38
CA LEU A 85 -24.61 0.55 10.99
C LEU A 85 -25.68 0.80 12.06
N SER A 86 -25.88 2.06 12.44
CA SER A 86 -27.02 2.50 13.25
C SER A 86 -28.01 3.22 12.34
N VAL A 87 -29.24 2.72 12.26
CA VAL A 87 -30.30 3.27 11.41
C VAL A 87 -31.43 3.76 12.32
N SER A 88 -31.77 5.04 12.22
CA SER A 88 -32.87 5.66 12.97
C SER A 88 -34.00 6.05 12.02
N ILE A 89 -35.19 5.50 12.27
CA ILE A 89 -36.39 5.77 11.48
C ILE A 89 -37.37 6.54 12.37
N TRP A 90 -37.77 7.74 11.93
CA TRP A 90 -38.72 8.59 12.63
C TRP A 90 -40.09 8.48 11.98
N GLU A 91 -41.14 8.44 12.80
CA GLU A 91 -42.53 8.46 12.33
C GLU A 91 -43.31 9.59 12.98
N ALA A 92 -44.31 10.10 12.27
CA ALA A 92 -45.16 11.20 12.74
C ALA A 92 -46.30 10.72 13.65
N ALA A 93 -46.60 9.41 13.66
CA ALA A 93 -47.71 8.85 14.41
C ALA A 93 -47.33 8.59 15.87
N GLY A 94 -48.23 8.92 16.79
CA GLY A 94 -47.97 8.84 18.23
C GLY A 94 -47.81 7.43 18.81
N GLY A 95 -47.71 6.37 18.00
CA GLY A 95 -47.83 4.96 18.39
C GLY A 95 -46.55 4.11 18.37
N GLY A 96 -45.43 4.64 17.88
CA GLY A 96 -44.11 4.01 18.01
C GLY A 96 -43.94 2.65 17.34
N LEU A 97 -44.15 2.52 16.02
CA LEU A 97 -43.86 1.30 15.27
C LEU A 97 -42.35 1.09 15.04
N PHE A 98 -41.60 2.19 14.83
CA PHE A 98 -40.16 2.15 14.52
C PHE A 98 -39.27 2.80 15.58
N GLY A 99 -39.86 3.50 16.55
CA GLY A 99 -39.13 4.12 17.65
C GLY A 99 -39.25 3.29 18.92
N THR A 100 -38.17 2.62 19.33
CA THR A 100 -38.08 2.14 20.72
C THR A 100 -37.87 3.34 21.63
N SER A 101 -38.94 3.86 22.23
CA SER A 101 -38.79 4.84 23.32
C SER A 101 -38.10 4.11 24.49
N PRO A 102 -37.07 4.67 25.14
CA PRO A 102 -36.48 4.09 26.37
C PRO A 102 -37.43 3.98 27.57
N THR A 103 -38.72 4.26 27.39
CA THR A 103 -39.75 4.25 28.43
C THR A 103 -40.81 3.22 28.07
N ASP A 104 -40.70 2.02 28.63
CA ASP A 104 -41.58 0.84 28.43
C ASP A 104 -43.07 1.04 28.79
N HIS A 105 -43.57 2.25 29.05
CA HIS A 105 -44.88 2.46 29.69
C HIS A 105 -45.76 3.61 29.15
N VAL A 106 -45.48 4.20 27.99
CA VAL A 106 -46.40 5.20 27.41
C VAL A 106 -47.17 4.61 26.23
N SER A 107 -48.37 4.09 26.53
CA SER A 107 -49.35 3.68 25.52
C SER A 107 -49.94 4.91 24.83
N ALA A 108 -49.85 4.93 23.50
CA ALA A 108 -50.46 5.94 22.66
C ALA A 108 -51.97 5.74 22.60
N GLY A 109 -52.72 6.61 23.29
CA GLY A 109 -54.18 6.57 23.32
C GLY A 109 -54.79 6.74 21.93
N SER A 110 -55.80 5.92 21.62
CA SER A 110 -56.55 5.94 20.37
C SER A 110 -57.44 7.19 20.26
N ARG A 111 -56.93 8.24 19.61
CA ARG A 111 -57.80 9.25 18.98
C ARG A 111 -57.26 9.56 17.60
N SER A 112 -57.69 8.76 16.64
CA SER A 112 -57.72 9.12 15.22
C SER A 112 -58.81 10.17 15.01
N VAL A 113 -58.41 11.31 14.46
CA VAL A 113 -59.30 12.19 13.68
C VAL A 113 -59.07 11.80 12.22
#